data_AF-A0A847GZU9-F1
#
_entry.id   AF-A0A847GZU9-F1
#
_cell.length_a   1.000
_cell.length_b   1.000
_cell.length_c   1.000
_cell.angle_alpha   90.00
_cell.angle_beta   90.00
_cell.angle_gamma   90.00
#
_symmetry.space_group_name_H-M   'P 1'
#
loop_
_entity.id
_entity.type
_entity.pdbx_description
1 polymer ?
#
loop_
_entity_poly.entity_id
_entity_poly.type
_entity_poly.pdbx_seq_one_letter_code
_entity_poly.pdbx_strand_id
1 'polypeptide(L)'
;MLTLRFDGESDDEFRVRAERAVRVAKVLVSACLANRCMLRYIADPSLPYTEDSVRVSPTVRVEYEEAIAIGDLGSCLSATASKRWGDGPWVMPLEPDDEFFPDRVAYVYRANSLYNRRFEQRRRLKELLGKRLRPLVETAKRRTKTLFLDLLTREEADAIRRILNMEPGAFWRACKGTTFHNFPPRLVQGELDFGCEEA
;
A
#
# COMPACT_ATOMS: atom_id res chain seq x y z
N MET A 1 -19.14 -6.22 -27.51
CA MET A 1 -19.47 -7.52 -26.89
C MET A 1 -18.16 -8.13 -26.43
N LEU A 2 -17.95 -8.33 -25.12
CA LEU A 2 -16.78 -9.06 -24.63
C LEU A 2 -17.06 -10.55 -24.85
N THR A 3 -16.37 -11.16 -25.82
CA THR A 3 -16.47 -12.59 -26.07
C THR A 3 -15.68 -13.32 -24.98
N LEU A 4 -16.32 -14.26 -24.28
CA LEU A 4 -15.67 -15.06 -23.22
C LEU A 4 -14.61 -16.04 -23.75
N ARG A 5 -14.64 -16.29 -25.06
CA ARG A 5 -13.72 -17.17 -25.78
C ARG A 5 -12.52 -16.40 -26.30
N PHE A 6 -11.38 -17.07 -26.33
CA PHE A 6 -10.21 -16.57 -27.05
C PHE A 6 -10.32 -16.90 -28.54
N ASP A 7 -9.66 -16.10 -29.38
CA ASP A 7 -9.64 -16.33 -30.82
C ASP A 7 -8.97 -17.68 -31.13
N GLY A 8 -9.67 -18.53 -31.88
CA GLY A 8 -9.20 -19.87 -32.25
C GLY A 8 -9.37 -20.95 -31.17
N GLU A 9 -9.97 -20.62 -30.02
CA GLU A 9 -10.21 -21.57 -28.93
C GLU A 9 -11.31 -22.58 -29.29
N SER A 10 -10.99 -23.87 -29.20
CA SER A 10 -11.96 -24.95 -29.37
C SER A 10 -12.95 -25.03 -28.20
N ASP A 11 -14.07 -25.73 -28.41
CA ASP A 11 -15.08 -25.94 -27.37
C ASP A 11 -14.52 -26.65 -26.12
N ASP A 12 -13.63 -27.62 -26.31
CA ASP A 12 -13.04 -28.39 -25.23
C ASP A 12 -12.01 -27.57 -24.44
N GLU A 13 -11.18 -26.77 -25.11
CA GLU A 13 -10.26 -25.84 -24.46
C GLU A 13 -11.01 -24.80 -23.63
N PHE A 14 -12.07 -24.23 -24.20
CA PHE A 14 -12.95 -23.30 -23.50
C PHE A 14 -13.55 -23.94 -22.25
N ARG A 15 -14.09 -25.17 -22.36
CA ARG A 15 -14.69 -25.89 -21.23
C ARG A 15 -13.67 -26.11 -20.12
N VAL A 16 -12.48 -26.62 -20.43
CA VAL A 16 -11.41 -26.88 -19.45
C VAL A 16 -10.99 -25.58 -18.74
N ARG A 17 -10.84 -24.48 -19.50
CA ARG A 17 -10.48 -23.18 -18.93
C ARG A 17 -11.60 -22.62 -18.03
N ALA A 18 -12.84 -22.69 -18.47
CA ALA A 18 -14.00 -22.23 -17.70
C ALA A 18 -14.14 -23.01 -16.40
N GLU A 19 -14.03 -24.35 -16.43
CA GLU A 19 -14.05 -25.19 -15.24
C GLU A 19 -12.92 -24.85 -14.26
N ARG A 20 -11.70 -24.61 -14.78
CA ARG A 20 -10.58 -24.16 -13.96
C ARG A 20 -10.85 -22.81 -13.30
N ALA A 21 -11.40 -21.85 -14.07
CA ALA A 21 -11.76 -20.54 -13.54
C ALA A 21 -12.84 -20.63 -12.45
N VAL A 22 -13.86 -21.48 -12.63
CA VAL A 22 -14.89 -21.73 -11.61
C VAL A 22 -14.30 -22.31 -10.33
N ARG A 23 -13.34 -23.24 -10.43
CA ARG A 23 -12.64 -23.78 -9.24
C ARG A 23 -11.91 -22.68 -8.48
N VAL A 24 -11.19 -21.81 -9.18
CA VAL A 24 -10.50 -20.66 -8.57
C VAL A 24 -11.51 -19.71 -7.93
N ALA A 25 -12.58 -19.33 -8.64
CA ALA A 25 -13.61 -18.44 -8.13
C ALA A 25 -14.26 -18.97 -6.83
N LYS A 26 -14.57 -20.27 -6.78
CA LYS A 26 -15.11 -20.93 -5.57
C LYS A 26 -14.17 -20.79 -4.37
N VAL A 27 -12.86 -20.95 -4.59
CA VAL A 27 -11.85 -20.78 -3.53
C VAL A 27 -11.81 -19.33 -3.05
N LEU A 28 -11.80 -18.36 -3.97
CA LEU A 28 -11.76 -16.94 -3.64
C LEU A 28 -13.00 -16.49 -2.85
N VAL A 29 -14.19 -16.90 -3.28
CA VAL A 29 -15.45 -16.61 -2.57
C VAL A 29 -15.46 -17.26 -1.18
N SER A 30 -15.07 -18.52 -1.08
CA SER A 30 -15.06 -19.23 0.20
C SER A 30 -14.11 -18.57 1.21
N ALA A 31 -12.92 -18.18 0.75
CA ALA A 31 -11.96 -17.45 1.58
C ALA A 31 -12.47 -16.07 1.99
N CYS A 32 -13.12 -15.34 1.08
CA CYS A 32 -13.72 -14.04 1.38
C CYS A 32 -14.83 -14.14 2.44
N LEU A 33 -15.67 -15.18 2.37
CA LEU A 33 -16.73 -15.42 3.37
C LEU A 33 -16.18 -15.95 4.70
N ALA A 34 -14.97 -16.50 4.72
CA ALA A 34 -14.30 -16.94 5.95
C ALA A 34 -13.49 -15.81 6.64
N ASN A 35 -13.28 -14.68 5.96
CA ASN A 35 -12.51 -13.56 6.49
C ASN A 35 -13.30 -12.76 7.53
N ARG A 36 -12.68 -12.45 8.67
CA ARG A 36 -13.33 -11.77 9.81
C ARG A 36 -13.73 -10.33 9.50
N CYS A 37 -12.96 -9.62 8.68
CA CYS A 37 -13.28 -8.26 8.26
C CYS A 37 -14.53 -8.24 7.37
N MET A 38 -14.61 -9.15 6.40
CA MET A 38 -15.79 -9.30 5.55
C MET A 38 -17.04 -9.69 6.34
N LEU A 39 -16.92 -10.64 7.28
CA LEU A 39 -18.06 -11.04 8.12
C LEU A 39 -18.61 -9.86 8.96
N ARG A 40 -17.72 -8.99 9.47
CA ARG A 40 -18.14 -7.74 10.12
C ARG A 40 -18.89 -6.82 9.15
N TYR A 41 -18.44 -6.70 7.91
CA TYR A 41 -19.10 -5.86 6.91
C TYR A 41 -20.44 -6.40 6.45
N ILE A 42 -20.60 -7.73 6.32
CA ILE A 42 -21.89 -8.36 6.02
C ILE A 42 -22.88 -8.16 7.18
N ALA A 43 -22.41 -8.17 8.42
CA ALA A 43 -23.24 -7.97 9.59
C ALA A 43 -23.67 -6.50 9.80
N ASP A 44 -23.03 -5.54 9.13
CA ASP A 44 -23.35 -4.12 9.21
C ASP A 44 -24.35 -3.73 8.10
N PRO A 45 -25.62 -3.46 8.43
CA PRO A 45 -26.64 -3.12 7.43
C PRO A 45 -26.43 -1.76 6.78
N SER A 46 -25.51 -0.92 7.28
CA SER A 46 -25.17 0.36 6.66
C SER A 46 -24.21 0.21 5.47
N LEU A 47 -23.61 -0.96 5.30
CA LEU A 47 -22.64 -1.26 4.25
C LEU A 47 -23.28 -2.09 3.12
N PRO A 48 -22.77 -1.99 1.87
CA PRO A 48 -23.36 -2.68 0.73
C PRO A 48 -23.00 -4.17 0.63
N TYR A 49 -22.41 -4.76 1.68
CA TYR A 49 -21.91 -6.13 1.65
C TYR A 49 -23.00 -7.12 2.07
N THR A 50 -23.25 -8.10 1.21
CA THR A 50 -24.10 -9.26 1.46
C THR A 50 -23.36 -10.52 1.05
N GLU A 51 -23.79 -11.69 1.50
CA GLU A 51 -23.23 -12.95 0.99
C GLU A 51 -23.35 -13.05 -0.53
N ASP A 52 -24.49 -12.63 -1.10
CA ASP A 52 -24.73 -12.67 -2.54
C ASP A 52 -23.80 -11.73 -3.30
N SER A 53 -23.55 -10.51 -2.80
CA SER A 53 -22.61 -9.59 -3.42
C SER A 53 -21.18 -10.16 -3.40
N VAL A 54 -20.78 -10.83 -2.32
CA VAL A 54 -19.47 -11.50 -2.22
C VAL A 54 -19.35 -12.67 -3.20
N ARG A 55 -20.43 -13.43 -3.44
CA ARG A 55 -20.44 -14.51 -4.43
C ARG A 55 -20.28 -14.01 -5.85
N VAL A 56 -20.77 -12.81 -6.16
CA VAL A 56 -20.64 -12.16 -7.47
C VAL A 56 -19.25 -11.54 -7.64
N SER A 57 -18.77 -10.82 -6.63
CA SER A 57 -17.51 -10.08 -6.67
C SER A 57 -16.81 -10.15 -5.31
N PRO A 58 -16.06 -11.23 -5.04
CA PRO A 58 -15.38 -11.38 -3.76
C PRO A 58 -14.23 -10.37 -3.64
N THR A 59 -13.95 -9.95 -2.41
CA THR A 59 -12.70 -9.28 -2.08
C THR A 59 -11.57 -10.30 -2.16
N VAL A 60 -10.46 -9.92 -2.78
CA VAL A 60 -9.31 -10.79 -3.03
C VAL A 60 -8.01 -10.11 -2.63
N ARG A 61 -6.95 -10.89 -2.52
CA ARG A 61 -5.58 -10.39 -2.48
C ARG A 61 -5.02 -10.38 -3.89
N VAL A 62 -4.45 -9.25 -4.30
CA VAL A 62 -3.64 -9.14 -5.50
C VAL A 62 -2.21 -8.91 -5.05
N GLU A 63 -1.43 -9.98 -5.05
CA GLU A 63 -0.07 -10.01 -4.52
C GLU A 63 0.96 -9.63 -5.59
N TYR A 64 1.95 -8.87 -5.14
CA TYR A 64 3.19 -8.56 -5.81
C TYR A 64 4.37 -8.88 -4.87
N GLU A 65 5.58 -8.91 -5.43
CA GLU A 65 6.81 -9.17 -4.68
C GLU A 65 7.00 -8.21 -3.48
N GLU A 66 6.65 -6.93 -3.62
CA GLU A 66 6.83 -5.91 -2.58
C GLU A 66 5.54 -5.53 -1.83
N ALA A 67 4.36 -5.91 -2.31
CA ALA A 67 3.10 -5.40 -1.76
C ALA A 67 1.90 -6.30 -2.08
N ILE A 68 0.82 -6.11 -1.32
CA ILE A 68 -0.46 -6.77 -1.51
C ILE A 68 -1.53 -5.68 -1.63
N ALA A 69 -2.35 -5.75 -2.66
CA ALA A 69 -3.55 -4.93 -2.78
C ALA A 69 -4.77 -5.79 -2.42
N ILE A 70 -5.60 -5.30 -1.50
CA ILE A 70 -6.80 -6.00 -1.03
C ILE A 70 -8.04 -5.19 -1.43
N GLY A 71 -8.96 -5.81 -2.15
CA GLY A 71 -10.15 -5.17 -2.72
C GLY A 71 -10.84 -6.07 -3.73
N ASP A 72 -11.80 -5.52 -4.49
CA ASP A 72 -12.31 -6.24 -5.66
C ASP A 72 -11.24 -6.32 -6.75
N LEU A 73 -11.28 -7.39 -7.55
CA LEU A 73 -10.23 -7.69 -8.53
C LEU A 73 -10.04 -6.56 -9.55
N GLY A 74 -11.13 -5.96 -10.04
CA GLY A 74 -11.07 -4.92 -11.06
C GLY A 74 -10.42 -3.64 -10.53
N SER A 75 -10.87 -3.16 -9.36
CA SER A 75 -10.31 -1.97 -8.71
C SER A 75 -8.86 -2.18 -8.32
N CYS A 76 -8.49 -3.35 -7.79
CA CYS A 76 -7.10 -3.67 -7.46
C CYS A 76 -6.21 -3.56 -8.70
N LEU A 77 -6.53 -4.28 -9.78
CA LEU A 77 -5.72 -4.28 -11.01
C LEU A 77 -5.62 -2.88 -11.64
N SER A 78 -6.71 -2.11 -11.61
CA SER A 78 -6.70 -0.73 -12.10
C SER A 78 -5.81 0.19 -11.25
N ALA A 79 -5.96 0.13 -9.92
CA ALA A 79 -5.22 0.98 -8.99
C ALA A 79 -3.72 0.67 -8.94
N THR A 80 -3.35 -0.58 -9.24
CA THR A 80 -1.95 -1.04 -9.24
C THR A 80 -1.28 -1.00 -10.61
N ALA A 81 -2.00 -0.73 -11.70
CA ALA A 81 -1.47 -0.78 -13.07
C ALA A 81 -0.20 0.05 -13.32
N SER A 82 -0.02 1.15 -12.59
CA SER A 82 1.17 2.03 -12.70
C SER A 82 2.24 1.79 -11.62
N LYS A 83 2.02 0.83 -10.71
CA LYS A 83 2.92 0.54 -9.60
C LYS A 83 4.01 -0.42 -10.07
N ARG A 84 5.22 -0.24 -9.53
CA ARG A 84 6.37 -1.10 -9.78
C ARG A 84 6.77 -1.76 -8.48
N TRP A 85 6.09 -2.86 -8.15
CA TRP A 85 6.25 -3.60 -6.89
C TRP A 85 6.91 -4.96 -7.10
N GLY A 86 7.68 -5.11 -8.18
CA GLY A 86 8.33 -6.35 -8.57
C GLY A 86 7.38 -7.30 -9.29
N ASP A 87 7.65 -8.60 -9.16
CA ASP A 87 6.90 -9.67 -9.82
C ASP A 87 5.42 -9.72 -9.42
N GLY A 88 4.58 -10.26 -10.30
CA GLY A 88 3.12 -10.35 -10.16
C GLY A 88 2.36 -9.71 -11.35
N PRO A 89 1.03 -9.50 -11.24
CA PRO A 89 0.18 -9.81 -10.09
C PRO A 89 -0.19 -11.29 -9.95
N TRP A 90 -0.35 -11.76 -8.72
CA TRP A 90 -1.01 -13.04 -8.41
C TRP A 90 -2.31 -12.82 -7.66
N VAL A 91 -3.40 -13.42 -8.15
CA VAL A 91 -4.70 -13.37 -7.48
C VAL A 91 -4.76 -14.49 -6.45
N MET A 92 -4.83 -14.11 -5.17
CA MET A 92 -4.78 -15.02 -4.03
C MET A 92 -6.06 -14.88 -3.18
N PRO A 93 -6.51 -15.98 -2.54
CA PRO A 93 -7.61 -15.91 -1.58
C PRO A 93 -7.25 -15.02 -0.40
N LEU A 94 -8.24 -14.36 0.21
CA LEU A 94 -8.05 -13.64 1.48
C LEU A 94 -7.54 -14.57 2.58
N GLU A 95 -6.67 -14.05 3.44
CA GLU A 95 -6.35 -14.69 4.71
C GLU A 95 -7.47 -14.40 5.74
N PRO A 96 -7.70 -15.28 6.74
CA PRO A 96 -8.79 -15.11 7.70
C PRO A 96 -8.78 -13.77 8.48
N ASP A 97 -7.58 -13.26 8.77
CA ASP A 97 -7.35 -12.05 9.57
C ASP A 97 -6.94 -10.83 8.73
N ASP A 98 -7.01 -10.91 7.39
CA ASP A 98 -6.78 -9.75 6.54
C ASP A 98 -7.75 -8.62 6.87
N GLU A 99 -7.21 -7.44 7.13
CA GLU A 99 -7.98 -6.22 7.32
C GLU A 99 -7.93 -5.33 6.08
N PHE A 100 -9.08 -4.79 5.69
CA PHE A 100 -9.22 -3.88 4.56
C PHE A 100 -10.40 -2.94 4.81
N PHE A 101 -10.55 -1.92 3.97
CA PHE A 101 -11.62 -0.94 4.08
C PHE A 101 -12.79 -1.30 3.15
N PRO A 102 -14.04 -0.95 3.52
CA PRO A 102 -15.22 -1.33 2.75
C PRO A 102 -15.36 -0.56 1.42
N ASP A 103 -14.67 0.58 1.28
CA ASP A 103 -14.87 1.54 0.19
C ASP A 103 -13.61 1.82 -0.64
N ARG A 104 -12.49 1.16 -0.33
CA ARG A 104 -11.20 1.42 -0.99
C ARG A 104 -10.28 0.21 -0.99
N VAL A 105 -9.40 0.17 -1.98
CA VAL A 105 -8.29 -0.78 -2.04
C VAL A 105 -7.33 -0.52 -0.88
N ALA A 106 -7.13 -1.52 -0.03
CA ALA A 106 -6.11 -1.50 1.01
C ALA A 106 -4.76 -1.96 0.44
N TYR A 107 -3.66 -1.34 0.88
CA TYR A 107 -2.31 -1.74 0.51
C TYR A 107 -1.55 -2.22 1.73
N VAL A 108 -1.09 -3.46 1.69
CA VAL A 108 -0.17 -4.03 2.68
C VAL A 108 1.22 -4.09 2.06
N TYR A 109 2.14 -3.26 2.54
CA TYR A 109 3.51 -3.25 2.05
C TYR A 109 4.36 -4.27 2.81
N ARG A 110 5.05 -5.14 2.07
CA ARG A 110 5.99 -6.08 2.64
C ARG A 110 7.25 -5.34 3.12
N ALA A 111 8.03 -5.98 4.00
CA ALA A 111 9.24 -5.39 4.57
C ALA A 111 10.30 -5.01 3.51
N ASN A 112 10.34 -5.72 2.39
CA ASN A 112 11.20 -5.44 1.24
C ASN A 112 10.72 -4.26 0.38
N SER A 113 9.52 -3.71 0.60
CA SER A 113 8.95 -2.66 -0.26
C SER A 113 9.81 -1.41 -0.31
N LEU A 114 10.50 -1.20 -1.43
CA LEU A 114 11.26 0.02 -1.65
C LEU A 114 10.33 1.22 -1.73
N TYR A 115 9.15 1.06 -2.31
CA TYR A 115 8.15 2.12 -2.34
C TYR A 115 7.80 2.61 -0.94
N ASN A 116 7.44 1.69 -0.04
CA ASN A 116 7.03 2.05 1.32
C ASN A 116 8.19 2.61 2.14
N ARG A 117 9.36 2.00 2.07
CA ARG A 117 10.57 2.49 2.74
C ARG A 117 10.90 3.94 2.35
N ARG A 118 10.74 4.28 1.06
CA ARG A 118 10.92 5.66 0.58
C ARG A 118 9.84 6.61 1.10
N PHE A 119 8.60 6.16 1.19
CA PHE A 119 7.50 6.94 1.75
C PHE A 119 7.74 7.26 3.24
N GLU A 120 8.01 6.23 4.04
CA GLU A 120 8.26 6.38 5.48
C GLU A 120 9.50 7.22 5.77
N GLN A 121 10.58 7.03 5.03
CA GLN A 121 11.76 7.90 5.16
C GLN A 121 11.43 9.37 4.88
N ARG A 122 10.70 9.67 3.80
CA ARG A 122 10.31 11.06 3.50
C ARG A 122 9.35 11.63 4.53
N ARG A 123 8.41 10.83 5.01
CA ARG A 123 7.50 11.21 6.09
C ARG A 123 8.31 11.59 7.32
N ARG A 124 9.27 10.76 7.71
CA ARG A 124 10.13 11.01 8.87
C ARG A 124 11.00 12.25 8.70
N LEU A 125 11.58 12.46 7.52
CA LEU A 125 12.32 13.69 7.20
C LEU A 125 11.46 14.94 7.37
N LYS A 126 10.20 14.91 6.89
CA LYS A 126 9.26 16.04 7.04
C LYS A 126 8.91 16.30 8.51
N GLU A 127 8.73 15.24 9.29
CA GLU A 127 8.46 15.35 10.73
C GLU A 127 9.62 16.01 11.47
N LEU A 128 10.85 15.54 11.25
CA LEU A 128 12.06 16.07 11.88
C LEU A 128 12.33 17.53 11.50
N LEU A 129 12.11 17.89 10.23
CA LEU A 129 12.28 19.25 9.74
C LEU A 129 11.18 20.22 10.21
N GLY A 130 10.04 19.69 10.67
CA GLY A 130 8.90 20.49 11.11
C GLY A 130 8.23 21.29 9.98
N LYS A 131 7.18 22.06 10.33
CA LYS A 131 6.31 22.75 9.36
C LYS A 131 7.06 23.73 8.44
N ARG A 132 8.08 24.41 8.95
CA ARG A 132 8.85 25.43 8.21
C ARG A 132 9.73 24.80 7.11
N LEU A 133 10.43 23.71 7.43
CA LEU A 133 11.44 23.13 6.55
C LEU A 133 10.97 21.85 5.83
N ARG A 134 9.81 21.28 6.18
CA ARG A 134 9.23 20.14 5.43
C ARG A 134 9.13 20.33 3.91
N PRO A 135 8.92 21.54 3.34
CA PRO A 135 8.88 21.70 1.88
C PRO A 135 10.19 21.30 1.19
N LEU A 136 11.33 21.36 1.90
CA LEU A 136 12.63 20.92 1.36
C LEU A 136 12.62 19.48 0.87
N VAL A 137 11.87 18.60 1.52
CA VAL A 137 11.76 17.18 1.12
C VAL A 137 11.08 17.05 -0.24
N GLU A 138 10.03 17.83 -0.51
CA GLU A 138 9.35 17.83 -1.81
C GLU A 138 10.20 18.50 -2.89
N THR A 139 10.89 19.59 -2.56
CA THR A 139 11.82 20.26 -3.46
C THR A 139 12.96 19.32 -3.89
N ALA A 140 13.59 18.62 -2.94
CA ALA A 140 14.62 17.63 -3.22
C ALA A 140 14.08 16.46 -4.06
N LYS A 141 12.86 15.99 -3.79
CA LYS A 141 12.20 14.93 -4.57
C LYS A 141 12.00 15.32 -6.04
N ARG A 142 11.68 16.59 -6.33
CA ARG A 142 11.38 17.05 -7.70
C ARG A 142 12.63 17.46 -8.49
N ARG A 143 13.67 17.98 -7.84
CA ARG A 143 14.86 18.53 -8.51
C ARG A 143 15.97 17.49 -8.72
N THR A 144 16.86 17.77 -9.67
CA THR A 144 18.16 17.08 -9.77
C THR A 144 19.06 17.48 -8.59
N LYS A 145 20.13 16.71 -8.34
CA LYS A 145 21.05 17.02 -7.23
C LYS A 145 21.67 18.41 -7.39
N THR A 146 22.20 18.70 -8.58
CA THR A 146 22.85 19.98 -8.91
C THR A 146 21.89 21.15 -8.65
N LEU A 147 20.71 21.14 -9.28
CA LEU A 147 19.72 22.21 -9.12
C LEU A 147 19.20 22.34 -7.68
N PHE A 148 19.11 21.23 -6.93
CA PHE A 148 18.73 21.28 -5.53
C PHE A 148 19.79 22.00 -4.70
N LEU A 149 21.07 21.68 -4.89
CA LEU A 149 22.18 22.26 -4.14
C LEU A 149 22.42 23.72 -4.50
N ASP A 150 22.34 24.08 -5.78
CA ASP A 150 22.57 25.46 -6.25
C ASP A 150 21.51 26.44 -5.72
N LEU A 151 20.28 25.95 -5.54
CA LEU A 151 19.15 26.76 -5.05
C LEU A 151 18.92 26.63 -3.54
N LEU A 152 19.78 25.90 -2.83
CA LEU A 152 19.67 25.73 -1.38
C LEU A 152 20.27 26.94 -0.67
N THR A 153 19.50 27.61 0.16
CA THR A 153 20.02 28.73 0.95
C THR A 153 21.01 28.23 2.01
N ARG A 154 21.91 29.11 2.45
CA ARG A 154 22.84 28.80 3.54
C ARG A 154 22.11 28.38 4.82
N GLU A 155 21.02 29.07 5.15
CA GLU A 155 20.19 28.75 6.31
C GLU A 155 19.54 27.36 6.21
N GLU A 156 19.03 26.97 5.04
CA GLU A 156 18.46 25.64 4.84
C GLU A 156 19.52 24.55 4.91
N ALA A 157 20.71 24.79 4.32
CA ALA A 157 21.83 23.88 4.40
C ALA A 157 22.29 23.65 5.84
N ASP A 158 22.43 24.73 6.62
CA ASP A 158 22.82 24.65 8.03
C ASP A 158 21.73 24.00 8.88
N ALA A 159 20.46 24.22 8.56
CA ALA A 159 19.35 23.54 9.22
C ALA A 159 19.34 22.03 8.94
N ILE A 160 19.61 21.60 7.69
CA ILE A 160 19.75 20.18 7.35
C ILE A 160 20.87 19.55 8.17
N ARG A 161 22.06 20.16 8.21
CA ARG A 161 23.20 19.67 9.01
C ARG A 161 22.85 19.55 10.48
N ARG A 162 22.28 20.60 11.06
CA ARG A 162 22.00 20.67 12.49
C ARG A 162 20.87 19.72 12.93
N ILE A 163 19.79 19.63 12.17
CA ILE A 163 18.59 18.86 12.56
C ILE A 163 18.76 17.38 12.22
N LEU A 164 19.32 17.07 11.05
CA LEU A 164 19.36 15.70 10.52
C LEU A 164 20.75 15.06 10.63
N ASN A 165 21.75 15.81 11.10
CA ASN A 165 23.15 15.38 11.20
C ASN A 165 23.69 14.81 9.87
N MET A 166 23.41 15.48 8.76
CA MET A 166 23.86 15.06 7.44
C MET A 166 24.12 16.24 6.49
N GLU A 167 24.96 16.01 5.49
CA GLU A 167 25.19 17.00 4.43
C GLU A 167 24.01 17.10 3.45
N PRO A 168 23.77 18.29 2.83
CA PRO A 168 22.68 18.50 1.88
C PRO A 168 22.64 17.49 0.71
N GLY A 169 23.81 17.03 0.26
CA GLY A 169 23.90 16.01 -0.78
C GLY A 169 23.40 14.63 -0.32
N ALA A 170 23.63 14.27 0.95
CA ALA A 170 23.10 13.05 1.54
C ALA A 170 21.60 13.17 1.79
N PHE A 171 21.14 14.33 2.26
CA PHE A 171 19.72 14.64 2.38
C PHE A 171 18.96 14.48 1.06
N TRP A 172 19.53 14.96 -0.05
CA TRP A 172 18.93 14.77 -1.37
C TRP A 172 18.80 13.30 -1.75
N ARG A 173 19.84 12.48 -1.52
CA ARG A 173 19.81 11.02 -1.77
C ARG A 173 18.75 10.33 -0.90
N ALA A 174 18.63 10.73 0.37
CA ALA A 174 17.61 10.23 1.27
C ALA A 174 16.20 10.58 0.77
N CYS A 175 15.96 11.81 0.29
CA CYS A 175 14.68 12.20 -0.27
C CYS A 175 14.31 11.42 -1.55
N LYS A 176 15.30 11.18 -2.42
CA LYS A 176 15.15 10.36 -3.63
C LYS A 176 14.94 8.88 -3.32
N GLY A 177 15.38 8.43 -2.14
CA GLY A 177 15.28 7.02 -1.77
C GLY A 177 16.33 6.15 -2.43
N THR A 178 17.50 6.75 -2.72
CA THR A 178 18.70 6.04 -3.19
C THR A 178 19.61 5.64 -2.04
N THR A 179 19.44 6.26 -0.86
CA THR A 179 20.11 5.90 0.39
C THR A 179 19.06 5.88 1.50
N PHE A 180 19.13 4.87 2.36
CA PHE A 180 18.23 4.74 3.51
C PHE A 180 18.97 5.01 4.80
N HIS A 181 18.36 5.82 5.65
CA HIS A 181 18.92 6.24 6.93
C HIS A 181 18.01 5.81 8.08
N ASN A 182 18.62 5.31 9.15
CA ASN A 182 17.93 4.99 10.38
C ASN A 182 17.75 6.27 11.20
N PHE A 183 16.65 6.96 10.97
CA PHE A 183 16.26 8.11 11.80
C PHE A 183 15.74 7.64 13.16
N PRO A 184 15.91 8.43 14.23
CA PRO A 184 15.34 8.10 15.53
C PRO A 184 13.83 7.86 15.37
N PRO A 185 13.27 6.85 16.05
CA PRO A 185 11.85 6.55 15.94
C PRO A 185 11.02 7.76 16.39
N ARG A 186 9.77 7.82 15.94
CA ARG A 186 8.84 8.81 16.47
C ARG A 186 8.66 8.54 17.96
N LEU A 187 8.79 9.58 18.79
CA LEU A 187 8.32 9.51 20.16
C LEU A 187 6.80 9.35 20.09
N VAL A 188 6.32 8.14 20.32
CA VAL A 188 4.90 7.88 20.53
C VAL A 188 4.65 8.24 21.98
N GLN A 189 3.90 9.33 22.22
CA GLN A 189 3.36 9.58 23.54
C GLN A 189 2.37 8.43 23.80
N GLY A 190 2.74 7.52 24.70
CA GLY A 190 1.82 6.48 25.15
C GLY A 190 0.58 7.12 25.77
N GLU A 191 -0.56 6.46 25.64
CA GLU A 191 -1.71 6.78 26.48
C GLU A 191 -1.25 6.59 27.94
N LEU A 192 -1.40 7.65 28.75
CA LEU A 192 -1.26 7.51 30.19
C LEU A 192 -2.45 6.68 30.65
N ASP A 193 -2.17 5.46 31.10
CA ASP A 193 -3.14 4.64 31.81
C ASP A 193 -3.34 5.28 33.19
N PHE A 194 -4.27 6.23 33.26
CA PHE A 194 -4.76 6.76 34.53
C PHE A 194 -5.66 5.68 35.11
N GLY A 195 -5.05 4.68 35.77
CA GLY A 195 -5.76 3.58 36.38
C GLY A 195 -7.00 4.08 37.11
N CYS A 196 -8.17 3.57 36.71
CA CYS A 196 -9.39 3.73 37.48
C CYS A 196 -9.19 3.03 38.82
N GLU A 197 -8.76 3.76 39.84
CA GLU A 197 -9.11 3.44 41.22
C GLU A 197 -10.61 3.75 41.37
N GLU A 198 -11.47 2.75 41.18
CA GLU A 198 -12.85 2.85 41.63
C GLU A 198 -12.90 2.57 43.14
N ALA A 199 -13.38 3.59 43.84
CA ALA A 199 -13.72 3.63 45.27
C ALA A 199 -15.12 3.05 45.54
#